data_AF-A0A2V8GLA1-F1
#
_entry.id   AF-A0A2V8GLA1-F1
#
_cell.length_a   1.000
_cell.length_b   1.000
_cell.length_c   1.000
_cell.angle_alpha   90.00
_cell.angle_beta   90.00
_cell.angle_gamma   90.00
#
_symmetry.space_group_name_H-M   'P 1'
#
loop_
_entity.id
_entity.type
_entity.pdbx_description
1 polymer ?
#
loop_
_entity_poly.entity_id
_entity_poly.type
_entity_poly.pdbx_seq_one_letter_code
_entity_poly.pdbx_strand_id
1 'polypeptide(L)' 'MAVAEAYSYQLRWAPAGTAQTSDAWTVQPIGNTRPATLIKGLIPGTAYVFQVRAITDSGYTDWSDSVTRICT' A
#
# COMPACT_ATOMS: atom_id res chain seq x y z
N MET A 1 -16.11 -0.57 -5.56
CA MET A 1 -16.54 0.61 -6.35
C MET A 1 -15.29 1.35 -6.76
N ALA A 2 -15.04 1.50 -8.06
CA ALA A 2 -13.87 2.21 -8.56
C ALA A 2 -14.06 3.71 -8.31
N VAL A 3 -13.16 4.32 -7.54
CA VAL A 3 -13.16 5.77 -7.35
C VAL A 3 -12.72 6.40 -8.67
N ALA A 4 -13.65 7.11 -9.32
CA ALA A 4 -13.47 7.61 -10.69
C ALA A 4 -12.47 8.77 -10.79
N GLU A 5 -11.95 9.28 -9.67
CA GLU A 5 -11.19 10.54 -9.62
C GLU A 5 -9.96 10.48 -8.70
N ALA A 6 -9.37 9.29 -8.50
CA ALA A 6 -8.09 9.20 -7.81
C ALA A 6 -6.97 9.70 -8.74
N TYR A 7 -6.54 10.93 -8.53
CA TYR A 7 -5.37 11.53 -9.20
C TYR A 7 -4.08 10.77 -8.88
N SER A 8 -4.00 10.20 -7.69
CA SER A 8 -2.85 9.41 -7.23
C SER A 8 -3.31 8.40 -6.20
N TYR A 9 -2.50 7.40 -5.95
CA TYR A 9 -2.72 6.43 -4.89
C TYR A 9 -1.54 6.45 -3.94
N GLN A 10 -1.73 6.07 -2.70
CA GLN A 10 -0.66 5.83 -1.75
C GLN A 10 -0.71 4.37 -1.34
N LEU A 11 0.38 3.67 -1.61
CA LEU A 11 0.59 2.31 -1.16
C LEU A 11 1.44 2.37 0.10
N ARG A 12 1.01 1.70 1.16
CA ARG A 12 1.86 1.46 2.32
C ARG A 12 2.01 -0.03 2.58
N TRP A 13 3.17 -0.43 3.08
CA TRP A 13 3.39 -1.80 3.50
C TRP A 13 4.24 -1.90 4.76
N ALA A 14 3.97 -2.93 5.55
CA ALA A 14 4.72 -3.25 6.76
C ALA A 14 4.82 -4.78 6.91
N PRO A 15 5.88 -5.29 7.55
CA PRO A 15 5.92 -6.69 7.97
C PRO A 15 4.67 -7.02 8.82
N ALA A 16 4.05 -8.17 8.59
CA ALA A 16 2.85 -8.58 9.32
C ALA A 16 3.08 -8.65 10.84
N GLY A 17 4.31 -8.91 11.28
CA GLY A 17 4.70 -8.86 12.69
C GLY A 17 4.74 -7.45 13.30
N THR A 18 4.80 -6.39 12.48
CA THR A 18 4.92 -4.98 12.89
C THR A 18 3.82 -4.08 12.34
N ALA A 19 2.78 -4.66 11.72
CA ALA A 19 1.67 -3.90 11.12
C ALA A 19 0.94 -2.99 12.15
N GLN A 20 1.14 -3.25 13.45
CA GLN A 20 0.55 -2.48 14.54
C GLN A 20 1.39 -1.26 14.97
N THR A 21 2.66 -1.17 14.58
CA THR A 21 3.53 -0.03 14.87
C THR A 21 3.57 0.91 13.66
N SER A 22 2.99 2.11 13.79
CA SER A 22 2.97 3.15 12.74
C SER A 22 4.35 3.47 12.14
N ASP A 23 5.43 3.28 12.92
CA ASP A 23 6.82 3.49 12.49
C ASP A 23 7.36 2.45 11.49
N ALA A 24 6.73 1.28 11.37
CA ALA A 24 7.21 0.20 10.49
C ALA A 24 6.58 0.24 9.08
N TRP A 25 5.70 1.21 8.82
CA TRP A 25 5.00 1.32 7.55
C TRP A 25 5.82 2.12 6.54
N THR A 26 6.33 1.45 5.53
CA THR A 26 6.89 2.10 4.35
C THR A 26 5.74 2.60 3.49
N VAL A 27 5.72 3.91 3.19
CA VAL A 27 4.71 4.53 2.33
C VAL A 27 5.35 4.94 1.02
N GLN A 28 4.72 4.59 -0.10
CA GLN A 28 5.13 4.98 -1.44
C GLN A 28 3.96 5.58 -2.22
N PRO A 29 4.11 6.82 -2.74
CA PRO A 29 3.11 7.40 -3.62
C PRO A 29 3.14 6.70 -4.98
N ILE A 30 1.98 6.25 -5.42
CA ILE A 30 1.74 5.56 -6.70
C ILE A 30 0.92 6.50 -7.57
N GLY A 31 1.58 7.21 -8.48
CA GLY A 31 0.89 8.11 -9.43
C GLY A 31 0.01 7.36 -10.44
N ASN A 32 0.28 6.08 -10.69
CA ASN A 32 -0.48 5.27 -11.62
C ASN A 32 -0.62 3.83 -11.12
N THR A 33 -1.84 3.32 -10.98
CA THR A 33 -2.11 1.93 -10.54
C THR A 33 -1.84 0.90 -11.62
N ARG A 34 -1.57 1.35 -12.85
CA ARG A 34 -1.23 0.49 -13.98
C ARG A 34 0.00 1.05 -14.71
N PRO A 35 1.09 0.27 -14.82
CA PRO A 35 1.27 -1.12 -14.36
C PRO A 35 1.41 -1.27 -12.83
N ALA A 36 1.23 -2.49 -12.32
CA ALA A 36 1.35 -2.79 -10.89
C ALA A 36 2.74 -2.38 -10.36
N THR A 37 2.78 -1.71 -9.21
CA THR A 37 4.05 -1.29 -8.59
C THR A 37 4.81 -2.51 -8.08
N LEU A 38 6.03 -2.67 -8.57
CA LEU A 38 6.93 -3.71 -8.08
C LEU A 38 7.66 -3.20 -6.83
N ILE A 39 7.45 -3.86 -5.70
CA ILE A 39 8.13 -3.55 -4.45
C ILE A 39 9.37 -4.44 -4.39
N LYS A 40 10.55 -3.81 -4.40
CA LYS A 40 11.85 -4.50 -4.37
C LYS A 40 12.48 -4.33 -3.00
N GLY A 41 13.35 -5.28 -2.61
CA GLY A 41 14.02 -5.24 -1.30
C GLY A 41 13.18 -5.77 -0.14
N LEU A 42 12.12 -6.54 -0.43
CA LEU A 42 11.39 -7.30 0.58
C LEU A 42 12.20 -8.55 0.96
N ILE A 43 12.14 -8.91 2.24
CA ILE A 43 12.86 -10.09 2.74
C ILE A 43 12.05 -11.34 2.36
N PRO A 44 12.62 -12.29 1.59
CA PRO A 44 11.94 -13.54 1.27
C PRO A 44 11.67 -14.34 2.54
N GLY A 45 10.50 -14.96 2.64
CA GLY A 45 9.99 -15.63 3.83
C GLY A 45 9.29 -14.71 4.84
N THR A 46 9.27 -13.40 4.62
CA THR A 46 8.53 -12.47 5.48
C THR A 46 7.15 -12.18 4.90
N ALA A 47 6.12 -12.28 5.76
CA ALA A 47 4.78 -11.81 5.45
C ALA A 47 4.73 -10.29 5.54
N TYR A 48 4.23 -9.63 4.50
CA TYR A 48 4.00 -8.19 4.47
C TYR A 48 2.52 -7.90 4.28
N VAL A 49 2.04 -6.89 4.98
CA VAL A 49 0.68 -6.34 4.83
C VAL A 49 0.79 -5.12 3.94
N PHE A 50 -0.01 -5.09 2.89
CA PHE A 50 -0.11 -4.01 1.91
C PHE A 50 -1.47 -3.35 2.05
N GLN A 51 -1.49 -2.02 2.08
CA GLN A 51 -2.71 -1.23 2.08
C GLN A 51 -2.58 -0.11 1.06
N VAL A 52 -3.68 0.22 0.39
CA VAL A 52 -3.71 1.26 -0.63
C VAL A 52 -4.80 2.26 -0.28
N ARG A 53 -4.52 3.55 -0.38
CA ARG A 53 -5.55 4.59 -0.34
C ARG A 53 -5.52 5.42 -1.61
N ALA A 54 -6.67 5.92 -2.03
CA ALA A 54 -6.74 6.89 -3.10
C ALA A 54 -6.49 8.31 -2.54
N ILE A 55 -5.75 9.10 -3.31
CA ILE A 55 -5.60 10.53 -3.12
C ILE A 55 -6.47 11.19 -4.17
N THR A 56 -7.46 11.92 -3.69
CA THR A 56 -8.36 12.76 -4.48
C THR A 56 -8.00 14.23 -4.26
N ASP A 57 -8.42 15.11 -5.14
CA ASP A 57 -8.23 16.56 -4.99
C ASP A 57 -8.75 17.07 -3.63
N SER A 58 -9.87 16.51 -3.18
CA SER A 58 -10.52 16.85 -1.91
C SER A 58 -9.87 16.23 -0.67
N GLY A 59 -8.84 15.40 -0.82
CA GLY A 59 -8.11 14.75 0.28
C GLY A 59 -7.89 13.26 0.09
N TYR A 60 -7.63 12.57 1.21
CA TYR A 60 -7.31 11.13 1.23
C TYR A 60 -8.57 10.31 1.49
N THR A 61 -8.77 9.22 0.74
CA THR A 61 -9.77 8.22 1.10
C THR A 61 -9.32 7.39 2.30
N ASP A 62 -10.25 6.65 2.88
CA ASP A 62 -9.91 5.59 3.83
C ASP A 62 -8.97 4.56 3.17
N TRP A 63 -8.22 3.83 4.00
CA TRP A 63 -7.32 2.79 3.52
C TRP A 63 -8.15 1.60 3.03
N SER A 64 -7.75 1.05 1.89
CA SER A 64 -8.33 -0.19 1.37
C SER A 64 -7.99 -1.36 2.28
N ASP A 65 -8.69 -2.47 2.04
CA ASP A 65 -8.49 -3.74 2.71
C ASP A 65 -7.00 -4.14 2.78
N SER A 66 -6.64 -4.73 3.91
CA SER A 66 -5.26 -5.10 4.22
C SER A 66 -4.93 -6.39 3.49
N VAL A 67 -4.08 -6.31 2.47
CA VAL A 67 -3.67 -7.50 1.71
C VAL A 67 -2.38 -8.04 2.31
N THR A 68 -2.43 -9.22 2.89
CA THR A 68 -1.21 -9.90 3.37
C THR A 68 -0.63 -10.77 2.27
N ARG A 69 0.64 -10.55 1.92
CA ARG A 69 1.39 -11.36 0.96
C ARG A 69 2.75 -11.72 1.54
N ILE A 70 3.10 -13.00 1.45
CA ILE A 70 4.44 -13.49 1.77
C ILE A 70 5.32 -13.27 0.55
N CYS A 71 6.50 -12.69 0.76
CA CYS A 71 7.54 -12.66 -0.26
C CYS A 71 8.10 -14.07 -0.39
N THR A 72 7.83 -14.75 -1.51
CA THR A 72 8.34 -16.09 -1.82
C THR A 72 9.48 -16.02 -2.82
#